data_AF-A0A2T0XIX1-F1
#
_entry.id   AF-A0A2T0XIX1-F1
#
_cell.length_a   1.000
_cell.length_b   1.000
_cell.length_c   1.000
_cell.angle_alpha   90.00
_cell.angle_beta   90.00
_cell.angle_gamma   90.00
#
_symmetry.space_group_name_H-M   'P 1'
#
loop_
_entity.id
_entity.type
_entity.pdbx_description
1 polymer ?
#
loop_
_entity_poly.entity_id
_entity_poly.type
_entity_poly.pdbx_seq_one_letter_code
_entity_poly.pdbx_strand_id
1 'polypeptide(L)'
;MKSNAWFEQLQQNVSNLVAKSPAADVERNVRAMMGSAFNKMDLVTREDFDQQIAVLRKTTERVSALETQIRALETRIAELESKP
;
A
#
# COMPACT_ATOMS: atom_id res chain seq x y z
N MET A 1 -29.98 -12.71 -0.20
CA MET A 1 -30.23 -11.34 0.32
C MET A 1 -30.04 -11.30 1.85
N LYS A 2 -28.80 -11.45 2.36
CA LYS A 2 -28.48 -11.43 3.82
C LYS A 2 -27.57 -10.28 4.24
N SER A 3 -27.22 -9.38 3.31
CA SER A 3 -26.31 -8.25 3.54
C SER A 3 -26.99 -7.07 4.24
N ASN A 4 -28.31 -7.02 4.34
CA ASN A 4 -28.99 -5.86 4.92
C ASN A 4 -29.19 -6.00 6.43
N ALA A 5 -29.42 -7.23 6.91
CA ALA A 5 -29.65 -7.52 8.32
C ALA A 5 -28.47 -7.15 9.21
N TRP A 6 -27.23 -7.36 8.75
CA TRP A 6 -26.03 -6.97 9.50
C TRP A 6 -25.90 -5.44 9.64
N PHE A 7 -26.20 -4.70 8.57
CA PHE A 7 -26.10 -3.24 8.56
C PHE A 7 -27.18 -2.60 9.43
N GLU A 8 -28.41 -3.12 9.37
CA GLU A 8 -29.52 -2.71 10.25
C GLU A 8 -29.18 -2.93 11.73
N GLN A 9 -28.58 -4.07 12.04
CA GLN A 9 -28.21 -4.42 13.42
C GLN A 9 -27.03 -3.57 13.93
N LEU A 10 -26.08 -3.22 13.06
CA LEU A 10 -25.03 -2.24 13.35
C LEU A 10 -25.63 -0.86 13.63
N GLN A 11 -26.55 -0.40 12.77
CA GLN A 11 -27.20 0.90 12.91
C GLN A 11 -28.00 1.00 14.21
N GLN A 12 -28.75 -0.05 14.58
CA GLN A 12 -29.48 -0.11 15.84
C GLN A 12 -28.55 -0.06 17.06
N ASN A 13 -27.45 -0.82 17.03
CA ASN A 13 -26.49 -0.85 18.13
C ASN A 13 -25.77 0.51 18.31
N VAL A 14 -25.36 1.14 17.21
CA VAL A 14 -24.72 2.48 17.24
C VAL A 14 -25.70 3.54 17.77
N SER A 15 -26.94 3.55 17.29
CA SER A 15 -27.98 4.48 17.75
C SER A 15 -28.26 4.31 19.25
N ASN A 16 -28.37 3.05 19.72
CA ASN A 16 -28.59 2.75 21.14
C ASN A 16 -27.42 3.16 22.03
N LEU A 17 -26.18 3.06 21.56
CA LEU A 17 -24.99 3.50 22.31
C LEU A 17 -24.93 5.02 22.42
N VAL A 18 -25.29 5.75 21.36
CA VAL A 18 -25.36 7.22 21.35
C VAL A 18 -26.50 7.72 22.25
N ALA A 19 -27.64 7.05 22.25
CA ALA A 19 -28.79 7.42 23.09
C ALA A 19 -28.57 7.14 24.59
N LYS A 20 -27.71 6.16 24.94
CA LYS A 20 -27.48 5.72 26.33
C LYS A 20 -26.20 6.23 26.96
N SER A 21 -25.31 6.88 26.20
CA SER A 21 -24.00 7.31 26.70
C SER A 21 -23.84 8.83 26.62
N PRO A 22 -23.15 9.46 27.59
CA PRO A 22 -22.73 10.86 27.47
C PRO A 22 -21.95 11.08 26.16
N ALA A 23 -22.15 12.22 25.51
CA ALA A 23 -21.46 12.55 24.26
C ALA A 23 -19.92 12.41 24.36
N ALA A 24 -19.35 12.70 25.54
CA ALA A 24 -17.92 12.55 25.83
C ALA A 24 -17.42 11.10 25.78
N ASP A 25 -18.22 10.12 26.21
CA ASP A 25 -17.83 8.70 26.20
C ASP A 25 -17.91 8.11 24.79
N VAL A 26 -18.87 8.58 23.99
CA VAL A 26 -18.97 8.24 22.57
C VAL A 26 -17.74 8.77 21.83
N GLU A 27 -17.39 10.04 22.04
CA GLU A 27 -16.20 10.65 21.41
C GLU A 27 -14.92 9.88 21.77
N ARG A 28 -14.75 9.54 23.05
CA ARG A 28 -13.59 8.76 23.53
C ARG A 28 -13.50 7.39 22.86
N ASN A 29 -14.61 6.67 22.77
CA ASN A 29 -14.65 5.33 22.17
C ASN A 29 -14.42 5.35 20.66
N VAL A 30 -14.98 6.34 19.95
CA VAL A 30 -14.74 6.53 18.51
C VAL A 30 -13.27 6.85 18.25
N ARG A 31 -12.64 7.73 19.05
CA ARG A 31 -11.21 8.06 18.94
C ARG A 31 -10.33 6.85 19.19
N ALA A 32 -10.65 6.03 20.21
CA ALA A 32 -9.92 4.79 20.50
C ALA A 32 -10.08 3.75 19.38
N MET A 33 -11.28 3.63 18.80
CA MET A 33 -11.53 2.73 17.67
C MET A 33 -10.77 3.16 16.42
N MET A 34 -10.75 4.47 16.10
CA MET A 34 -9.97 5.02 14.99
C MET A 34 -8.46 4.79 15.21
N GLY A 35 -7.94 5.04 16.41
CA GLY A 35 -6.55 4.74 16.75
C GLY A 35 -6.20 3.26 16.59
N SER A 36 -7.09 2.36 17.04
CA SER A 36 -6.91 0.92 16.83
C SER A 36 -7.01 0.51 15.36
N ALA A 37 -7.87 1.14 14.58
CA ALA A 37 -7.99 0.89 13.14
C ALA A 37 -6.74 1.35 12.38
N PHE A 38 -6.19 2.52 12.71
CA PHE A 38 -4.94 3.00 12.12
C PHE A 38 -3.74 2.12 12.50
N ASN A 39 -3.67 1.63 13.74
CA ASN A 39 -2.63 0.68 14.16
C ASN A 39 -2.76 -0.71 13.52
N LYS A 40 -3.94 -1.08 13.03
CA LYS A 40 -4.20 -2.35 12.32
C LYS A 40 -4.02 -2.24 10.81
N MET A 41 -3.85 -1.03 10.27
CA MET A 41 -3.46 -0.83 8.88
C MET A 41 -1.93 -0.78 8.83
N ASP A 42 -1.32 -1.48 7.87
CA ASP A 42 0.11 -1.36 7.58
C ASP A 42 0.38 0.01 6.93
N LEU A 43 0.25 1.07 7.74
CA LEU A 43 0.41 2.45 7.31
C LEU A 43 1.88 2.68 7.01
N VAL A 44 2.19 2.81 5.73
CA VAL A 44 3.49 3.29 5.26
C VAL A 44 3.45 4.82 5.27
N THR A 45 4.47 5.45 5.86
CA THR A 45 4.54 6.91 5.82
C THR A 45 4.73 7.38 4.39
N ARG A 46 4.30 8.61 4.09
CA ARG A 46 4.52 9.20 2.77
C ARG A 46 6.00 9.24 2.41
N GLU A 47 6.85 9.52 3.40
CA GLU A 47 8.31 9.57 3.26
C GLU A 47 8.89 8.19 2.89
N ASP A 48 8.51 7.13 3.61
CA ASP A 48 8.98 5.76 3.32
C ASP A 48 8.54 5.31 1.92
N PHE A 49 7.33 5.69 1.50
CA PHE A 49 6.83 5.41 0.15
C PHE A 49 7.66 6.14 -0.92
N ASP A 50 7.95 7.42 -0.71
CA ASP A 50 8.77 8.22 -1.65
C ASP A 50 10.22 7.69 -1.72
N GLN A 51 10.77 7.17 -0.61
CA GLN A 51 12.07 6.49 -0.60
C GLN A 51 12.04 5.21 -1.46
N GLN A 52 11.00 4.38 -1.36
CA GLN A 52 10.86 3.19 -2.18
C GLN A 52 10.75 3.52 -3.68
N ILE A 53 10.00 4.58 -4.03
CA ILE A 53 9.95 5.07 -5.41
C ILE A 53 11.34 5.45 -5.92
N ALA A 54 12.14 6.16 -5.11
CA ALA A 54 13.48 6.56 -5.51
C ALA A 54 14.41 5.36 -5.77
N VAL A 55 14.34 4.34 -4.91
CA VAL A 55 15.09 3.08 -5.08
C VAL A 55 14.64 2.34 -6.33
N LEU A 56 13.32 2.25 -6.56
CA LEU A 56 12.76 1.57 -7.73
C LEU A 56 13.22 2.26 -9.02
N ARG A 57 13.13 3.59 -9.09
CA ARG A 57 13.59 4.38 -10.25
C ARG A 57 15.07 4.10 -10.56
N LYS A 58 15.94 4.17 -9.55
CA LYS A 58 17.37 3.88 -9.71
C LYS A 58 17.62 2.45 -10.18
N THR A 59 16.82 1.50 -9.72
CA THR A 59 16.93 0.09 -10.13
C THR A 59 16.54 -0.07 -11.60
N THR A 60 15.43 0.53 -12.03
CA THR A 60 15.01 0.50 -13.44
C THR A 60 16.05 1.14 -14.35
N GLU A 61 16.61 2.29 -13.98
CA GLU A 61 17.70 2.93 -14.72
C GLU A 61 18.92 2.01 -14.86
N ARG A 62 19.33 1.37 -13.75
CA ARG A 62 20.46 0.44 -13.76
C ARG A 62 20.20 -0.80 -14.61
N VAL A 63 19.00 -1.36 -14.54
CA VAL A 63 18.59 -2.52 -15.37
C VAL A 63 18.67 -2.14 -16.86
N SER A 64 18.10 -1.01 -17.26
CA SER A 64 18.14 -0.56 -18.66
C SER A 64 19.57 -0.34 -19.18
N ALA A 65 20.46 0.22 -18.35
CA ALA A 65 21.86 0.40 -18.68
C ALA A 65 22.60 -0.94 -18.84
N LEU A 66 22.31 -1.93 -17.99
CA LEU A 66 22.89 -3.27 -18.09
C LEU A 66 22.37 -4.03 -19.31
N GLU A 67 21.07 -3.96 -19.59
CA GLU A 67 20.48 -4.56 -20.80
C GLU A 67 21.14 -4.01 -22.08
N THR A 68 21.41 -2.70 -22.12
CA THR A 68 22.10 -2.06 -23.25
C THR A 68 23.52 -2.58 -23.40
N GLN A 69 24.27 -2.71 -22.29
CA GLN A 69 25.63 -3.26 -22.29
C GLN A 69 25.65 -4.72 -22.74
N ILE A 70 24.70 -5.53 -22.26
CA ILE A 70 24.58 -6.94 -22.66
C ILE A 70 24.33 -7.04 -24.16
N ARG A 71 23.37 -6.30 -24.72
CA ARG A 71 23.11 -6.32 -26.18
C ARG A 71 24.33 -5.92 -27.00
N ALA A 72 25.09 -4.93 -26.55
CA ALA A 72 26.32 -4.52 -27.22
C ALA A 72 27.38 -5.63 -27.20
N LEU A 73 27.51 -6.36 -26.07
CA LEU A 73 28.41 -7.50 -25.95
C LEU A 73 27.94 -8.69 -26.82
N GLU A 74 26.66 -9.02 -26.78
CA GLU A 74 26.06 -10.08 -27.61
C GLU A 74 26.30 -9.81 -29.10
N THR A 75 26.12 -8.55 -29.54
CA THR A 75 26.40 -8.14 -30.93
C THR A 75 27.86 -8.36 -31.30
N ARG A 76 28.79 -7.94 -30.42
CA ARG A 76 30.24 -8.11 -30.66
C ARG A 76 30.65 -9.59 -30.71
N ILE A 77 30.05 -10.43 -29.87
CA ILE A 77 30.31 -11.88 -29.87
C ILE A 77 29.83 -12.48 -31.19
N ALA A 78 28.61 -12.16 -31.62
CA ALA A 78 28.08 -12.63 -32.89
C ALA A 78 28.95 -12.20 -34.09
N GLU A 79 29.45 -10.96 -34.09
CA GLU A 79 30.39 -10.47 -35.10
C GLU A 79 31.69 -11.28 -35.14
N LEU A 80 32.26 -11.61 -33.97
CA LEU A 80 33.48 -12.42 -33.86
C LEU A 80 33.26 -13.86 -34.33
N GLU A 81 32.11 -14.47 -33.99
CA GLU A 81 31.75 -15.82 -34.42
C GLU A 81 31.44 -15.89 -35.93
N SER A 82 31.02 -14.77 -36.53
CA SER A 82 30.71 -14.69 -37.97
C SER A 82 31.92 -14.44 -38.87
N LYS A 83 33.08 -14.08 -38.31
CA LYS A 83 34.32 -13.93 -39.09
C LYS A 83 34.99 -15.30 -39.27
N PRO A 84 35.29 -15.72 -40.52
CA PRO A 84 35.97 -16.99 -40.80
C PRO A 84 37.42 -17.02 -40.30
#